data_AF-A0A0L9V4C2-F1
#
_entry.id   AF-A0A0L9V4C2-F1
#
_cell.length_a   1.000
_cell.length_b   1.000
_cell.length_c   1.000
_cell.angle_alpha   90.00
_cell.angle_beta   90.00
_cell.angle_gamma   90.00
#
_symmetry.space_group_name_H-M   'P 1'
#
loop_
_entity.id
_entity.type
_entity.pdbx_description
1 polymer ?
#
loop_
_entity_poly.entity_id
_entity_poly.type
_entity_poly.pdbx_seq_one_letter_code
_entity_poly.pdbx_strand_id
1 'polypeptide(L)'
;MLSLYEASQLRFHGEEILEEAYSFTLIELTKSLTTKLSPFLSGLVHHSIGQAFRKGMPRWWVKDLNVSTNFPFVRDRMVEGCFWIVGVYYEPQYCLARRILSKVVAMISIIDDVYDAYGTIDELEIFTNAIERWDISSLVDLPEYMKLCYKALLDIFEETEQELRMQGKEYFVKYSKKEVKRLIQAYLSESRWFHTNHTPTVEEYMEVATVTSTYAMLTTVSFLGMEDTTEEVLIWATSHPKIIEAASIISRLMDDIVGSEFEHERGHVVSSVDCYMKQYNSSRQNAIKELYKLVESGWKDINEECLNPTQVPMKFLMRVLNLARMMDVLYKEQDNYTHSGGIMKDYIKALLVNKVPLQIS
;
A
#
# COMPACT_ATOMS: atom_id res chain seq x y z
N MET A 1 -15.51 -13.75 -14.01
CA MET A 1 -14.59 -14.24 -15.05
C MET A 1 -13.36 -13.36 -15.20
N LEU A 2 -13.51 -12.03 -15.36
CA LEU A 2 -12.36 -11.11 -15.48
C LEU A 2 -11.35 -11.25 -14.33
N SER A 3 -11.81 -11.25 -13.08
CA SER A 3 -10.92 -11.43 -11.92
C SER A 3 -10.21 -12.78 -11.89
N LEU A 4 -10.86 -13.85 -12.39
CA LEU A 4 -10.24 -15.18 -12.50
C LEU A 4 -9.23 -15.22 -13.66
N TYR A 5 -9.48 -14.48 -14.75
CA TYR A 5 -8.52 -14.29 -15.83
C TYR A 5 -7.28 -13.54 -15.35
N GLU A 6 -7.45 -12.47 -14.58
CA GLU A 6 -6.32 -11.74 -13.98
C GLU A 6 -5.57 -12.59 -12.95
N ALA A 7 -6.28 -13.33 -12.09
CA ALA A 7 -5.67 -14.26 -11.15
C ALA A 7 -4.92 -15.39 -11.88
N SER A 8 -5.46 -15.93 -12.97
CA SER A 8 -4.79 -16.99 -13.74
C SER A 8 -3.50 -16.53 -14.45
N GLN A 9 -3.19 -15.23 -14.47
CA GLN A 9 -1.87 -14.75 -14.89
C GLN A 9 -0.76 -15.14 -13.89
N LEU A 10 -1.10 -15.66 -12.71
CA LEU A 10 -0.19 -16.16 -11.67
C LEU A 10 0.46 -17.52 -11.98
N ARG A 11 -0.01 -18.24 -12.99
CA ARG A 11 0.37 -19.63 -13.23
C ARG A 11 1.87 -19.84 -13.47
N PHE A 12 2.39 -20.97 -12.99
CA PHE A 12 3.77 -21.41 -13.20
C PHE A 12 3.83 -22.87 -13.71
N HIS A 13 5.01 -23.30 -14.17
CA HIS A 13 5.18 -24.64 -14.73
C HIS A 13 4.86 -25.74 -13.70
N GLY A 14 3.91 -26.61 -14.05
CA GLY A 14 3.45 -27.71 -13.19
C GLY A 14 2.15 -27.43 -12.42
N GLU A 15 1.57 -26.24 -12.55
CA GLU A 15 0.29 -25.89 -11.93
C GLU A 15 -0.88 -25.99 -12.92
N GLU A 16 -1.63 -27.09 -12.88
CA GLU A 16 -2.71 -27.35 -13.85
C GLU A 16 -3.94 -26.44 -13.64
N ILE A 17 -4.25 -26.09 -12.40
CA ILE A 17 -5.50 -25.37 -12.06
C ILE A 17 -5.53 -23.95 -12.64
N LEU A 18 -4.42 -23.21 -12.56
CA LEU A 18 -4.36 -21.85 -13.10
C LEU A 18 -4.12 -21.82 -14.62
N GLU A 19 -3.54 -22.87 -15.20
CA GLU A 19 -3.50 -23.06 -16.66
C GLU A 19 -4.90 -23.32 -17.24
N GLU A 20 -5.68 -24.18 -16.57
CA GLU A 20 -7.09 -24.39 -16.92
C GLU A 20 -7.93 -23.13 -16.71
N ALA A 21 -7.73 -22.43 -15.58
CA ALA A 21 -8.44 -21.18 -15.30
C ALA A 21 -8.12 -20.09 -16.33
N TYR A 22 -6.85 -19.97 -16.76
CA TYR A 22 -6.45 -19.04 -17.81
C TYR A 22 -7.11 -19.39 -19.13
N SER A 23 -7.02 -20.66 -19.53
CA SER A 23 -7.57 -21.14 -20.79
C SER A 23 -9.09 -20.96 -20.84
N PHE A 24 -9.79 -21.38 -19.78
CA PHE A 24 -11.23 -21.23 -19.63
C PHE A 24 -11.67 -19.76 -19.68
N THR A 25 -11.02 -18.90 -18.88
CA THR A 25 -11.43 -17.50 -18.79
C THR A 25 -11.06 -16.69 -20.02
N LEU A 26 -9.91 -16.95 -20.66
CA LEU A 26 -9.54 -16.31 -21.93
C LEU A 26 -10.56 -16.63 -23.01
N ILE A 27 -10.97 -17.90 -23.13
CA ILE A 27 -11.96 -18.34 -24.10
C ILE A 27 -13.31 -17.67 -23.84
N GLU A 28 -13.81 -17.71 -22.61
CA GLU A 28 -15.13 -17.16 -22.28
C GLU A 28 -15.17 -15.63 -22.33
N LEU A 29 -14.09 -14.94 -21.96
CA LEU A 29 -14.00 -13.49 -22.11
C LEU A 29 -13.90 -13.08 -23.59
N THR A 30 -13.14 -13.82 -24.41
CA THR A 30 -13.07 -13.56 -25.86
C THR A 30 -14.41 -13.81 -26.54
N LYS A 31 -15.13 -14.88 -26.17
CA LYS A 31 -16.51 -15.11 -26.63
C LYS A 31 -17.44 -13.98 -26.19
N SER A 32 -17.30 -13.47 -24.97
CA SER A 32 -18.13 -12.38 -24.46
C SER A 32 -17.97 -11.08 -25.28
N LEU A 33 -16.80 -10.85 -25.90
CA LEU A 33 -16.60 -9.72 -26.83
C LEU A 33 -17.41 -9.85 -28.13
N THR A 34 -17.85 -11.05 -28.50
CA THR A 34 -18.70 -11.30 -29.68
C THR A 34 -20.20 -11.25 -29.37
N THR A 35 -20.58 -11.15 -28.09
CA THR A 35 -21.97 -11.00 -27.65
C THR A 35 -22.30 -9.53 -27.32
N LYS A 36 -23.59 -9.17 -27.18
CA LYS A 36 -24.03 -7.81 -26.83
C LYS A 36 -23.65 -7.44 -25.38
N LEU A 37 -22.37 -7.22 -25.12
CA LEU A 37 -21.91 -6.51 -23.93
C LEU A 37 -22.23 -5.01 -24.06
N SER A 38 -22.41 -4.34 -22.93
CA SER A 38 -22.45 -2.88 -22.94
C SER A 38 -21.11 -2.32 -23.43
N PRO A 39 -21.07 -1.14 -24.07
CA PRO A 39 -19.83 -0.53 -24.56
C PRO A 39 -18.75 -0.43 -23.47
N PHE A 40 -19.15 -0.14 -22.23
CA PHE A 40 -18.27 -0.11 -21.07
C PHE A 40 -17.67 -1.49 -20.73
N LEU A 41 -18.50 -2.54 -20.63
CA LEU A 41 -18.03 -3.89 -20.33
C LEU A 41 -17.16 -4.47 -21.46
N SER A 42 -17.52 -4.17 -22.71
CA SER A 42 -16.71 -4.55 -23.87
C SER A 42 -15.33 -3.89 -23.81
N GLY A 43 -15.26 -2.58 -23.53
CA GLY A 43 -14.00 -1.86 -23.34
C GLY A 43 -13.15 -2.44 -22.21
N LEU A 44 -13.77 -2.76 -21.06
CA LEU A 44 -13.09 -3.37 -19.92
C LEU A 44 -12.52 -4.76 -20.24
N VAL A 45 -13.29 -5.62 -20.90
CA VAL A 45 -12.83 -6.96 -21.31
C VAL A 45 -11.72 -6.85 -22.35
N HIS A 46 -11.86 -5.96 -23.33
CA HIS A 46 -10.88 -5.76 -24.40
C HIS A 46 -9.55 -5.21 -23.85
N HIS A 47 -9.63 -4.28 -22.89
CA HIS A 47 -8.48 -3.74 -22.19
C HIS A 47 -7.77 -4.82 -21.34
N SER A 48 -8.55 -5.58 -20.55
CA SER A 48 -8.00 -6.60 -19.65
C SER A 48 -7.34 -7.74 -20.44
N ILE A 49 -7.97 -8.25 -21.50
CA ILE A 49 -7.36 -9.27 -22.38
C ILE A 49 -6.05 -8.75 -22.98
N GLY A 50 -6.01 -7.49 -23.44
CA GLY A 50 -4.84 -6.88 -24.05
C GLY A 50 -3.69 -6.58 -23.09
N GLN A 51 -3.99 -6.29 -21.81
CA GLN A 51 -2.98 -5.89 -20.82
C GLN A 51 -2.52 -7.01 -19.88
N ALA A 52 -3.39 -7.97 -19.54
CA ALA A 52 -3.13 -8.99 -18.52
C ALA A 52 -1.90 -9.86 -18.82
N PHE A 53 -1.63 -10.14 -20.10
CA PHE A 53 -0.49 -10.96 -20.50
C PHE A 53 0.87 -10.28 -20.24
N ARG A 54 0.94 -8.93 -20.22
CA ARG A 54 2.22 -8.19 -20.18
C ARG A 54 2.47 -7.37 -18.91
N LYS A 55 1.46 -7.12 -18.06
CA LYS A 55 1.56 -6.14 -16.94
C LYS A 55 0.95 -6.59 -15.60
N GLY A 56 0.58 -7.86 -15.43
CA GLY A 56 -0.02 -8.34 -14.18
C GLY A 56 0.91 -8.18 -12.98
N MET A 57 0.37 -7.75 -11.84
CA MET A 57 1.09 -7.57 -10.57
C MET A 57 2.03 -8.75 -10.22
N PRO A 58 1.62 -10.02 -10.40
CA PRO A 58 2.48 -11.14 -10.03
C PRO A 58 3.61 -11.42 -11.01
N ARG A 59 3.39 -11.17 -12.30
CA ARG A 59 4.48 -11.19 -13.28
C ARG A 59 5.50 -10.09 -12.96
N TRP A 60 5.01 -8.90 -12.64
CA TRP A 60 5.87 -7.78 -12.25
C TRP A 60 6.71 -8.12 -11.01
N TRP A 61 6.11 -8.72 -9.98
CA TRP A 61 6.80 -9.12 -8.74
C TRP A 61 7.80 -10.28 -8.96
N VAL A 62 7.34 -11.39 -9.56
CA VAL A 62 8.11 -12.63 -9.63
C VAL A 62 9.10 -12.65 -10.80
N LYS A 63 8.73 -12.08 -11.96
CA LYS A 63 9.56 -12.15 -13.17
C LYS A 63 10.31 -10.87 -13.44
N ASP A 64 9.63 -9.73 -13.38
CA ASP A 64 10.25 -8.47 -13.80
C ASP A 64 11.18 -7.92 -12.69
N LEU A 65 10.73 -7.94 -11.43
CA LEU A 65 11.56 -7.60 -10.26
C LEU A 65 12.37 -8.77 -9.71
N ASN A 66 11.92 -10.00 -9.91
CA ASN A 66 12.54 -11.21 -9.37
C ASN A 66 12.87 -11.07 -7.87
N VAL A 67 11.86 -10.67 -7.08
CA VAL A 67 12.06 -10.20 -5.71
C VAL A 67 12.79 -11.21 -4.83
N SER A 68 12.45 -12.49 -4.94
CA SER A 68 13.10 -13.55 -4.13
C SER A 68 14.61 -13.67 -4.37
N THR A 69 15.09 -13.32 -5.57
CA THR A 69 16.51 -13.37 -5.90
C THR A 69 17.20 -12.03 -5.63
N ASN A 70 16.56 -10.94 -6.03
CA ASN A 70 17.16 -9.60 -5.99
C ASN A 70 17.06 -8.94 -4.60
N PHE A 71 16.08 -9.36 -3.80
CA PHE A 71 15.79 -8.83 -2.47
C PHE A 71 15.51 -9.98 -1.47
N PRO A 72 16.45 -10.90 -1.23
CA PRO A 72 16.20 -12.09 -0.38
C PRO A 72 15.93 -11.76 1.10
N PHE A 73 16.15 -10.51 1.50
CA PHE A 73 15.95 -10.00 2.86
C PHE A 73 14.56 -9.39 3.08
N VAL A 74 13.77 -9.15 2.03
CA VAL A 74 12.45 -8.51 2.14
C VAL A 74 11.35 -9.54 2.40
N ARG A 75 10.28 -9.09 3.06
CA ARG A 75 9.07 -9.87 3.27
C ARG A 75 8.37 -10.08 1.93
N ASP A 76 8.15 -11.34 1.55
CA ASP A 76 7.32 -11.66 0.38
C ASP A 76 5.83 -11.53 0.73
N ARG A 77 5.28 -10.32 0.57
CA ARG A 77 3.90 -9.95 0.96
C ARG A 77 3.08 -9.33 -0.16
N MET A 78 3.38 -9.72 -1.40
CA MET A 78 2.65 -9.23 -2.57
C MET A 78 1.15 -9.53 -2.48
N VAL A 79 0.77 -10.73 -2.05
CA VAL A 79 -0.64 -11.16 -2.03
C VAL A 79 -1.42 -10.42 -0.94
N GLU A 80 -0.81 -10.27 0.24
CA GLU A 80 -1.33 -9.52 1.38
C GLU A 80 -1.47 -8.04 1.04
N GLY A 81 -0.47 -7.44 0.39
CA GLY A 81 -0.54 -6.07 -0.12
C GLY A 81 -1.66 -5.89 -1.16
N CYS A 82 -1.84 -6.84 -2.07
CA CYS A 82 -2.97 -6.81 -3.00
C CYS A 82 -4.32 -6.94 -2.28
N PHE A 83 -4.43 -7.83 -1.30
CA PHE A 83 -5.64 -7.98 -0.48
C PHE A 83 -5.98 -6.67 0.23
N TRP A 84 -4.98 -6.00 0.81
CA TRP A 84 -5.14 -4.69 1.42
C TRP A 84 -5.75 -3.69 0.43
N ILE A 85 -5.22 -3.62 -0.79
CA ILE A 85 -5.71 -2.67 -1.79
C ILE A 85 -7.11 -3.01 -2.33
N VAL A 86 -7.49 -4.29 -2.37
CA VAL A 86 -8.87 -4.68 -2.67
C VAL A 86 -9.85 -4.16 -1.62
N GLY A 87 -9.43 -4.08 -0.35
CA GLY A 87 -10.21 -3.46 0.72
C GLY A 87 -10.45 -1.95 0.53
N VAL A 88 -9.51 -1.24 -0.10
CA VAL A 88 -9.66 0.19 -0.40
C VAL A 88 -10.74 0.42 -1.47
N TYR A 89 -10.74 -0.40 -2.52
CA TYR A 89 -11.81 -0.47 -3.52
C TYR A 89 -11.82 -1.78 -4.30
N TYR A 90 -12.96 -2.46 -4.28
CA TYR A 90 -13.15 -3.74 -4.96
C TYR A 90 -13.88 -3.59 -6.31
N GLU A 91 -14.49 -2.44 -6.57
CA GLU A 91 -15.38 -2.27 -7.73
C GLU A 91 -14.59 -2.26 -9.06
N PRO A 92 -15.10 -2.85 -10.15
CA PRO A 92 -14.34 -3.03 -11.39
C PRO A 92 -13.81 -1.73 -12.02
N GLN A 93 -14.52 -0.62 -11.89
CA GLN A 93 -14.12 0.67 -12.45
C GLN A 93 -12.82 1.23 -11.87
N TYR A 94 -12.40 0.77 -10.69
CA TYR A 94 -11.16 1.20 -10.03
C TYR A 94 -9.96 0.29 -10.38
N CYS A 95 -9.99 -0.44 -11.50
CA CYS A 95 -8.93 -1.37 -11.88
C CYS A 95 -7.56 -0.70 -12.04
N LEU A 96 -7.51 0.48 -12.67
CA LEU A 96 -6.29 1.26 -12.84
C LEU A 96 -5.74 1.72 -11.49
N ALA A 97 -6.59 2.30 -10.65
CA ALA A 97 -6.24 2.73 -9.29
C ALA A 97 -5.68 1.57 -8.46
N ARG A 98 -6.32 0.38 -8.52
CA ARG A 98 -5.83 -0.80 -7.78
C ARG A 98 -4.46 -1.22 -8.23
N ARG A 99 -4.21 -1.23 -9.55
CA ARG A 99 -2.92 -1.64 -10.08
C ARG A 99 -1.81 -0.69 -9.64
N ILE A 100 -2.03 0.61 -9.77
CA ILE A 100 -1.06 1.64 -9.36
C ILE A 100 -0.78 1.50 -7.86
N LEU A 101 -1.84 1.49 -7.04
CA LEU A 101 -1.72 1.45 -5.58
C LEU A 101 -1.07 0.14 -5.09
N SER A 102 -1.39 -1.01 -5.69
CA SER A 102 -0.79 -2.30 -5.33
C SER A 102 0.71 -2.33 -5.63
N LYS A 103 1.14 -1.81 -6.79
CA LYS A 103 2.57 -1.70 -7.13
C LYS A 103 3.31 -0.80 -6.16
N VAL A 104 2.70 0.35 -5.81
CA VAL A 104 3.30 1.29 -4.84
C VAL A 104 3.38 0.67 -3.46
N VAL A 105 2.33 0.02 -2.93
CA VAL A 105 2.39 -0.67 -1.63
C VAL A 105 3.51 -1.71 -1.60
N ALA A 106 3.59 -2.55 -2.62
CA ALA A 106 4.60 -3.60 -2.68
C ALA A 106 6.02 -3.02 -2.75
N MET A 107 6.21 -1.93 -3.50
CA MET A 107 7.49 -1.25 -3.59
C MET A 107 7.88 -0.55 -2.29
N ILE A 108 6.92 0.09 -1.61
CA ILE A 108 7.15 0.75 -0.33
C ILE A 108 7.46 -0.27 0.76
N SER A 109 6.81 -1.45 0.76
CA SER A 109 7.16 -2.54 1.69
C SER A 109 8.60 -3.04 1.52
N ILE A 110 9.11 -3.10 0.28
CA ILE A 110 10.53 -3.40 0.04
C ILE A 110 11.42 -2.31 0.62
N ILE A 111 11.05 -1.03 0.43
CA ILE A 111 11.84 0.09 0.94
C ILE A 111 11.82 0.12 2.48
N ASP A 112 10.67 -0.14 3.10
CA ASP A 112 10.51 -0.31 4.54
C ASP A 112 11.51 -1.36 5.09
N ASP A 113 11.55 -2.55 4.48
CA ASP A 113 12.51 -3.60 4.85
C ASP A 113 13.99 -3.19 4.65
N VAL A 114 14.27 -2.34 3.66
CA VAL A 114 15.60 -1.77 3.47
C VAL A 114 15.97 -0.83 4.63
N TYR A 115 15.06 0.02 5.09
CA TYR A 115 15.32 0.97 6.18
C TYR A 115 15.35 0.33 7.56
N ASP A 116 14.52 -0.71 7.77
CA ASP A 116 14.36 -1.37 9.06
C ASP A 116 15.43 -2.42 9.35
N ALA A 117 15.82 -3.20 8.32
CA ALA A 117 16.49 -4.48 8.56
C ALA A 117 17.76 -4.73 7.72
N TYR A 118 18.08 -3.89 6.74
CA TYR A 118 19.15 -4.21 5.79
C TYR A 118 20.16 -3.09 5.53
N GLY A 119 19.70 -1.88 5.19
CA GLY A 119 20.57 -0.77 4.82
C GLY A 119 21.34 -0.22 6.01
N THR A 120 22.61 0.12 5.77
CA THR A 120 23.40 0.89 6.75
C THR A 120 22.98 2.36 6.71
N ILE A 121 23.16 3.09 7.82
CA ILE A 121 22.77 4.51 7.88
C ILE A 121 23.36 5.36 6.75
N ASP A 122 24.62 5.13 6.37
CA ASP A 122 25.29 5.85 5.28
C ASP A 122 24.62 5.55 3.92
N GLU A 123 24.25 4.29 3.67
CA GLU A 123 23.52 3.91 2.45
C GLU A 123 22.11 4.50 2.42
N LEU A 124 21.41 4.50 3.56
CA LEU A 124 20.07 5.09 3.69
C LEU A 124 20.08 6.60 3.43
N GLU A 125 21.12 7.32 3.84
CA GLU A 125 21.27 8.74 3.51
C GLU A 125 21.42 8.96 1.99
N ILE A 126 22.24 8.17 1.32
CA ILE A 126 22.45 8.26 -0.13
C ILE A 126 21.14 7.90 -0.87
N PHE A 127 20.43 6.86 -0.43
CA PHE A 127 19.14 6.47 -0.99
C PHE A 127 18.07 7.55 -0.82
N THR A 128 17.95 8.12 0.39
CA THR A 128 17.02 9.23 0.67
C THR A 128 17.30 10.42 -0.25
N ASN A 129 18.58 10.76 -0.43
CA ASN A 129 18.99 11.85 -1.32
C ASN A 129 18.67 11.55 -2.80
N ALA A 130 18.81 10.29 -3.24
CA ALA A 130 18.42 9.88 -4.59
C ALA A 130 16.89 10.00 -4.80
N ILE A 131 16.08 9.61 -3.82
CA ILE A 131 14.61 9.80 -3.84
C ILE A 131 14.24 11.29 -3.88
N GLU A 132 14.94 12.11 -3.11
CA GLU A 132 14.71 13.56 -3.10
C GLU A 132 15.00 14.19 -4.47
N ARG A 133 16.06 13.74 -5.16
CA ARG A 133 16.37 14.18 -6.53
C ARG A 133 15.37 13.66 -7.55
N TRP A 134 14.91 12.41 -7.39
CA TRP A 134 14.01 11.72 -8.33
C TRP A 134 14.53 11.73 -9.78
N ASP A 135 15.81 11.39 -9.95
CA ASP A 135 16.50 11.42 -11.24
C ASP A 135 17.29 10.11 -11.44
N ILE A 136 17.13 9.49 -12.62
CA ILE A 136 17.77 8.23 -12.99
C ILE A 136 19.30 8.27 -12.90
N SER A 137 19.91 9.44 -13.05
CA SER A 137 21.35 9.66 -12.88
C SER A 137 21.84 9.35 -11.45
N SER A 138 20.95 9.42 -10.45
CA SER A 138 21.29 9.07 -9.06
C SER A 138 21.59 7.58 -8.85
N LEU A 139 21.31 6.71 -9.84
CA LEU A 139 21.66 5.29 -9.78
C LEU A 139 23.17 5.05 -9.63
N VAL A 140 24.01 5.95 -10.13
CA VAL A 140 25.47 5.77 -10.12
C VAL A 140 26.02 5.72 -8.70
N ASP A 141 25.39 6.44 -7.78
CA ASP A 141 25.85 6.61 -6.40
C ASP A 141 25.33 5.52 -5.45
N LEU A 142 24.38 4.69 -5.89
CA LEU A 142 23.70 3.71 -5.04
C LEU A 142 24.40 2.34 -5.02
N PRO A 143 24.34 1.60 -3.91
CA PRO A 143 24.64 0.16 -3.88
C PRO A 143 23.75 -0.62 -4.86
N GLU A 144 24.24 -1.77 -5.35
CA GLU A 144 23.57 -2.49 -6.46
C GLU A 144 22.13 -2.91 -6.12
N TYR A 145 21.85 -3.40 -4.91
CA TYR A 145 20.49 -3.75 -4.52
C TYR A 145 19.57 -2.52 -4.42
N MET A 146 20.10 -1.38 -3.95
CA MET A 146 19.37 -0.11 -3.90
C MET A 146 19.10 0.46 -5.30
N LYS A 147 20.00 0.24 -6.27
CA LYS A 147 19.76 0.61 -7.68
C LYS A 147 18.53 -0.10 -8.24
N LEU A 148 18.40 -1.40 -7.99
CA LEU A 148 17.24 -2.18 -8.42
C LEU A 148 15.95 -1.63 -7.81
N CYS A 149 15.97 -1.37 -6.50
CA CYS A 149 14.84 -0.80 -5.78
C CYS A 149 14.45 0.60 -6.30
N TYR A 150 15.44 1.49 -6.44
CA TYR A 150 15.23 2.86 -6.92
C TYR A 150 14.70 2.89 -8.35
N LYS A 151 15.31 2.11 -9.25
CA LYS A 151 14.87 2.01 -10.64
C LYS A 151 13.43 1.48 -10.72
N ALA A 152 13.10 0.43 -9.97
CA ALA A 152 11.75 -0.13 -9.95
C ALA A 152 10.70 0.91 -9.52
N LEU A 153 11.00 1.73 -8.51
CA LEU A 153 10.13 2.83 -8.09
C LEU A 153 9.96 3.87 -9.21
N LEU A 154 11.06 4.30 -9.85
CA LEU A 154 10.99 5.23 -10.98
C LEU A 154 10.14 4.67 -12.13
N ASP A 155 10.33 3.40 -12.49
CA ASP A 155 9.61 2.72 -13.56
C ASP A 155 8.09 2.65 -13.26
N ILE A 156 7.68 2.39 -12.00
CA ILE A 156 6.25 2.41 -11.59
C ILE A 156 5.64 3.79 -11.85
N PHE A 157 6.33 4.85 -11.44
CA PHE A 157 5.82 6.20 -11.56
C PHE A 157 5.85 6.70 -13.01
N GLU A 158 6.85 6.33 -13.81
CA GLU A 158 6.87 6.60 -15.25
C GLU A 158 5.72 5.87 -15.98
N GLU A 159 5.49 4.60 -15.66
CA GLU A 159 4.34 3.84 -16.20
C GLU A 159 3.02 4.53 -15.85
N THR A 160 2.89 4.98 -14.59
CA THR A 160 1.69 5.69 -14.13
C THR A 160 1.49 7.00 -14.89
N GLU A 161 2.54 7.79 -15.11
CA GLU A 161 2.48 9.00 -15.93
C GLU A 161 2.01 8.70 -17.37
N GLN A 162 2.53 7.64 -17.98
CA GLN A 162 2.12 7.21 -19.33
C GLN A 162 0.63 6.82 -19.38
N GLU A 163 0.14 6.11 -18.36
CA GLU A 163 -1.26 5.69 -18.29
C GLU A 163 -2.21 6.87 -18.08
N LEU A 164 -1.81 7.88 -17.30
CA LEU A 164 -2.60 9.08 -17.05
C LEU A 164 -2.50 10.13 -18.18
N ARG A 165 -1.46 10.07 -19.02
CA ARG A 165 -1.28 10.96 -20.18
C ARG A 165 -2.45 10.91 -21.15
N MET A 166 -3.06 9.74 -21.33
CA MET A 166 -4.22 9.57 -22.19
C MET A 166 -5.45 10.36 -21.71
N GLN A 167 -5.46 10.78 -20.44
CA GLN A 167 -6.51 11.58 -19.82
C GLN A 167 -6.06 13.05 -19.59
N GLY A 168 -4.84 13.42 -19.99
CA GLY A 168 -4.23 14.73 -19.71
C GLY A 168 -3.93 14.94 -18.22
N LYS A 169 -3.70 13.86 -17.47
CA LYS A 169 -3.53 13.85 -16.00
C LYS A 169 -2.15 13.38 -15.56
N GLU A 170 -1.18 13.25 -16.47
CA GLU A 170 0.17 12.79 -16.15
C GLU A 170 0.85 13.63 -15.06
N TYR A 171 0.55 14.94 -15.02
CA TYR A 171 1.14 15.85 -14.05
C TYR A 171 0.61 15.64 -12.62
N PHE A 172 -0.50 14.90 -12.43
CA PHE A 172 -1.02 14.56 -11.10
C PHE A 172 -0.06 13.70 -10.29
N VAL A 173 0.81 12.95 -10.97
CA VAL A 173 1.81 12.10 -10.33
C VAL A 173 2.75 12.88 -9.40
N LYS A 174 2.94 14.19 -9.64
CA LYS A 174 3.77 15.07 -8.78
C LYS A 174 3.33 15.05 -7.31
N TYR A 175 2.03 14.91 -7.03
CA TYR A 175 1.49 14.89 -5.67
C TYR A 175 1.88 13.62 -4.92
N SER A 176 1.77 12.45 -5.59
CA SER A 176 2.23 11.19 -5.01
C SER A 176 3.74 11.13 -4.85
N LYS A 177 4.52 11.65 -5.81
CA LYS A 177 5.99 11.75 -5.67
C LYS A 177 6.38 12.59 -4.45
N LYS A 178 5.68 13.69 -4.18
CA LYS A 178 5.89 14.52 -2.98
C LYS A 178 5.67 13.72 -1.69
N GLU A 179 4.57 12.96 -1.59
CA GLU A 179 4.30 12.14 -0.40
C GLU A 179 5.27 10.97 -0.25
N VAL A 180 5.74 10.35 -1.35
CA VAL A 180 6.81 9.34 -1.29
C VAL A 180 8.10 9.95 -0.74
N LYS A 181 8.52 11.13 -1.23
CA LYS A 181 9.72 11.81 -0.69
C LYS A 181 9.60 12.07 0.81
N ARG A 182 8.44 12.58 1.25
CA ARG A 182 8.15 12.83 2.67
C ARG A 182 8.21 11.54 3.49
N LEU A 183 7.66 10.44 2.98
CA LEU A 183 7.73 9.14 3.63
C LEU A 183 9.17 8.66 3.81
N ILE A 184 9.98 8.69 2.75
CA ILE A 184 11.37 8.22 2.82
C ILE A 184 12.23 9.08 3.74
N GLN A 185 11.98 10.39 3.80
CA GLN A 185 12.62 11.28 4.80
C GLN A 185 12.24 10.92 6.24
N ALA A 186 10.99 10.51 6.47
CA ALA A 186 10.52 10.07 7.77
C ALA A 186 11.16 8.73 8.17
N TYR A 187 11.26 7.76 7.26
CA TYR A 187 11.99 6.51 7.50
C TYR A 187 13.46 6.78 7.87
N LEU A 188 14.14 7.70 7.19
CA LEU A 188 15.51 8.07 7.58
C LEU A 188 15.58 8.63 9.01
N SER A 189 14.57 9.39 9.43
CA SER A 189 14.48 9.92 10.80
C SER A 189 14.35 8.79 11.83
N GLU A 190 13.51 7.80 11.57
CA GLU A 190 13.38 6.60 12.42
C GLU A 190 14.68 5.79 12.48
N SER A 191 15.33 5.55 11.33
CA SER A 191 16.63 4.87 11.30
C SER A 191 17.68 5.65 12.10
N ARG A 192 17.69 6.98 12.05
CA ARG A 192 18.60 7.81 12.88
C ARG A 192 18.29 7.68 14.37
N TRP A 193 17.03 7.66 14.77
CA TRP A 193 16.66 7.42 16.17
C TRP A 193 17.16 6.08 16.67
N PHE A 194 16.98 5.03 15.86
CA PHE A 194 17.49 3.70 16.16
C PHE A 194 19.01 3.70 16.35
N HIS A 195 19.77 4.24 15.39
CA HIS A 195 21.24 4.24 15.44
C HIS A 195 21.82 5.10 16.58
N THR A 196 21.10 6.13 17.02
CA THR A 196 21.52 7.02 18.10
C THR A 196 20.98 6.62 19.48
N ASN A 197 20.22 5.53 19.58
CA ASN A 197 19.46 5.13 20.78
C ASN A 197 18.60 6.28 21.33
N HIS A 198 18.08 7.11 20.44
CA HIS A 198 17.22 8.21 20.83
C HIS A 198 15.81 7.68 21.12
N THR A 199 15.23 8.13 22.24
CA THR A 199 13.79 7.93 22.48
C THR A 199 13.13 9.30 22.47
N PRO A 200 12.31 9.60 21.46
CA PRO A 200 11.60 10.88 21.36
C PRO A 200 10.50 10.99 22.42
N THR A 201 9.93 12.19 22.56
CA THR A 201 8.62 12.32 23.24
C THR A 201 7.52 11.71 22.37
N VAL A 202 6.34 11.45 22.93
CA VAL A 202 5.16 10.98 22.20
C VAL A 202 4.79 11.97 21.11
N GLU A 203 4.89 13.28 21.37
CA GLU A 203 4.59 14.31 20.37
C GLU A 203 5.58 14.28 19.19
N GLU A 204 6.89 14.23 19.49
CA GLU A 204 7.95 14.13 18.48
C GLU A 204 7.86 12.82 17.70
N TYR A 205 7.59 11.71 18.40
CA TYR A 205 7.36 10.41 17.79
C TYR A 205 6.22 10.47 16.79
N MET A 206 5.04 10.96 17.20
CA MET A 206 3.84 10.95 16.36
C MET A 206 3.98 11.85 15.11
N GLU A 207 4.78 12.92 15.17
CA GLU A 207 5.05 13.77 13.99
C GLU A 207 5.74 12.99 12.86
N VAL A 208 6.68 12.10 13.20
CA VAL A 208 7.37 11.25 12.22
C VAL A 208 6.56 9.98 11.95
N ALA A 209 6.08 9.33 12.98
CA ALA A 209 5.56 7.98 12.89
C ALA A 209 4.17 7.90 12.21
N THR A 210 3.38 8.99 12.27
CA THR A 210 2.17 9.08 11.44
C THR A 210 2.49 9.17 9.94
N VAL A 211 3.65 9.73 9.57
CA VAL A 211 4.11 9.73 8.17
C VAL A 211 4.58 8.33 7.78
N THR A 212 5.39 7.67 8.61
CA THR A 212 5.92 6.31 8.34
C THR A 212 4.85 5.23 8.37
N SER A 213 3.67 5.51 8.93
CA SER A 213 2.47 4.68 8.75
C SER A 213 2.07 4.48 7.27
N THR A 214 2.59 5.32 6.35
CA THR A 214 2.33 5.36 4.90
C THR A 214 0.95 5.89 4.48
N TYR A 215 0.02 6.12 5.40
CA TYR A 215 -1.40 6.32 5.07
C TYR A 215 -1.72 7.60 4.28
N ALA A 216 -1.01 8.70 4.55
CA ALA A 216 -1.14 9.94 3.76
C ALA A 216 -0.69 9.72 2.30
N MET A 217 0.43 9.02 2.11
CA MET A 217 0.97 8.66 0.81
C MET A 217 0.04 7.69 0.07
N LEU A 218 -0.40 6.62 0.72
CA LEU A 218 -1.33 5.64 0.14
C LEU A 218 -2.66 6.27 -0.25
N THR A 219 -3.19 7.17 0.59
CA THR A 219 -4.40 7.94 0.25
C THR A 219 -4.21 8.72 -1.04
N THR A 220 -3.11 9.48 -1.15
CA THR A 220 -2.82 10.30 -2.33
C THR A 220 -2.66 9.45 -3.59
N VAL A 221 -1.90 8.35 -3.51
CA VAL A 221 -1.72 7.40 -4.62
C VAL A 221 -3.03 6.73 -5.01
N SER A 222 -3.92 6.47 -4.04
CA SER A 222 -5.20 5.81 -4.29
C SER A 222 -6.11 6.59 -5.25
N PHE A 223 -5.90 7.91 -5.37
CA PHE A 223 -6.68 8.79 -6.24
C PHE A 223 -6.18 8.83 -7.68
N LEU A 224 -4.91 8.51 -7.97
CA LEU A 224 -4.33 8.70 -9.31
C LEU A 224 -5.08 7.95 -10.42
N GLY A 225 -5.51 6.71 -10.14
CA GLY A 225 -6.22 5.89 -11.13
C GLY A 225 -7.74 6.02 -11.12
N MET A 226 -8.31 6.98 -10.37
CA MET A 226 -9.75 7.25 -10.37
C MET A 226 -10.09 8.27 -11.46
N GLU A 227 -11.05 7.93 -12.34
CA GLU A 227 -11.45 8.76 -13.50
C GLU A 227 -11.88 10.17 -13.09
N ASP A 228 -12.51 10.31 -11.94
CA ASP A 228 -13.07 11.57 -11.46
C ASP A 228 -12.08 12.45 -10.67
N THR A 229 -10.82 12.03 -10.53
CA THR A 229 -9.83 12.81 -9.78
C THR A 229 -9.55 14.13 -10.48
N THR A 230 -9.54 15.21 -9.70
CA THR A 230 -9.14 16.56 -10.12
C THR A 230 -7.92 17.01 -9.33
N GLU A 231 -7.28 18.10 -9.78
CA GLU A 231 -6.12 18.65 -9.07
C GLU A 231 -6.50 19.15 -7.67
N GLU A 232 -7.71 19.71 -7.49
CA GLU A 232 -8.21 20.18 -6.20
C GLU A 232 -8.31 19.06 -5.18
N VAL A 233 -8.71 17.85 -5.61
CA VAL A 233 -8.75 16.67 -4.73
C VAL A 233 -7.35 16.28 -4.27
N LEU A 234 -6.34 16.38 -5.14
CA LEU A 234 -4.95 16.06 -4.78
C LEU A 234 -4.30 17.15 -3.92
N ILE A 235 -4.63 18.42 -4.15
CA ILE A 235 -4.24 19.53 -3.27
C ILE A 235 -4.86 19.34 -1.88
N TRP A 236 -6.15 19.01 -1.82
CA TRP A 236 -6.83 18.67 -0.57
C TRP A 236 -6.16 17.48 0.13
N ALA A 237 -5.85 16.40 -0.59
CA ALA A 237 -5.21 15.23 0.01
C ALA A 237 -3.83 15.57 0.63
N THR A 238 -3.01 16.32 -0.11
CA THR A 238 -1.65 16.68 0.28
C THR A 238 -1.56 17.90 1.21
N SER A 239 -2.71 18.47 1.62
CA SER A 239 -2.80 19.42 2.72
C SER A 239 -3.04 18.73 4.08
N HIS A 240 -3.12 17.39 4.11
CA HIS A 240 -3.32 16.58 5.31
C HIS A 240 -4.56 16.98 6.12
N PRO A 241 -5.77 16.88 5.51
CA PRO A 241 -7.02 17.16 6.20
C PRO A 241 -7.21 16.17 7.36
N LYS A 242 -8.03 16.60 8.33
CA LYS A 242 -8.32 15.87 9.57
C LYS A 242 -8.61 14.38 9.37
N ILE A 243 -9.36 14.00 8.33
CA ILE A 243 -9.66 12.58 8.03
C ILE A 243 -8.41 11.75 7.68
N ILE A 244 -7.43 12.33 6.96
CA ILE A 244 -6.19 11.64 6.56
C ILE A 244 -5.24 11.55 7.77
N GLU A 245 -5.16 12.61 8.58
CA GLU A 245 -4.41 12.59 9.84
C GLU A 245 -4.96 11.53 10.78
N ALA A 246 -6.29 11.49 10.97
CA ALA A 246 -6.96 10.51 11.79
C ALA A 246 -6.72 9.06 11.31
N ALA A 247 -6.80 8.81 10.01
CA ALA A 247 -6.49 7.48 9.45
C ALA A 247 -5.02 7.09 9.65
N SER A 248 -4.10 8.05 9.57
CA SER A 248 -2.67 7.82 9.82
C SER A 248 -2.37 7.53 11.29
N ILE A 249 -3.07 8.21 12.22
CA ILE A 249 -3.00 7.94 13.66
C ILE A 249 -3.53 6.53 13.98
N ILE A 250 -4.69 6.16 13.43
CA ILE A 250 -5.25 4.82 13.60
C ILE A 250 -4.25 3.77 13.12
N SER A 251 -3.69 3.98 11.91
CA SER A 251 -2.69 3.08 11.34
C SER A 251 -1.49 2.89 12.26
N ARG A 252 -0.81 3.99 12.61
CA ARG A 252 0.40 3.95 13.43
C ARG A 252 0.14 3.30 14.79
N LEU A 253 -0.90 3.73 15.49
CA LEU A 253 -1.13 3.27 16.86
C LEU A 253 -1.60 1.82 16.91
N MET A 254 -2.42 1.37 15.96
CA MET A 254 -2.81 -0.04 15.90
C MET A 254 -1.61 -0.94 15.63
N ASP A 255 -0.74 -0.55 14.70
CA ASP A 255 0.48 -1.28 14.37
C ASP A 255 1.44 -1.35 15.58
N ASP A 256 1.74 -0.22 16.23
CA ASP A 256 2.59 -0.20 17.44
C ASP A 256 2.05 -1.06 18.59
N ILE A 257 0.74 -1.00 18.84
CA ILE A 257 0.16 -1.72 19.98
C ILE A 257 0.33 -3.22 19.79
N VAL A 258 0.08 -3.75 18.59
CA VAL A 258 0.19 -5.19 18.32
C VAL A 258 1.62 -5.64 18.01
N GLY A 259 2.45 -4.76 17.45
CA GLY A 259 3.83 -5.04 17.05
C GLY A 259 4.86 -4.83 18.17
N SER A 260 4.60 -3.95 19.15
CA SER A 260 5.61 -3.46 20.10
C SER A 260 6.39 -4.54 20.85
N GLU A 261 5.79 -5.68 21.21
CA GLU A 261 6.53 -6.77 21.88
C GLU A 261 7.57 -7.40 20.94
N PHE A 262 7.16 -7.72 19.72
CA PHE A 262 8.04 -8.28 18.70
C PHE A 262 9.13 -7.28 18.27
N GLU A 263 8.78 -6.01 18.13
CA GLU A 263 9.71 -4.94 17.79
C GLU A 263 10.76 -4.71 18.90
N HIS A 264 10.34 -4.76 20.15
CA HIS A 264 11.24 -4.68 21.29
C HIS A 264 12.24 -5.85 21.32
N GLU A 265 11.77 -7.08 21.07
CA GLU A 265 12.60 -8.28 21.07
C GLU A 265 13.67 -8.29 19.97
N ARG A 266 13.35 -7.78 18.78
CA ARG A 266 14.32 -7.69 17.67
C ARG A 266 15.25 -6.47 17.78
N GLY A 267 15.06 -5.62 18.79
CA GLY A 267 15.81 -4.37 18.96
C GLY A 267 15.51 -3.39 17.83
N HIS A 268 14.24 -3.07 17.61
CA HIS A 268 13.80 -2.08 16.62
C HIS A 268 13.82 -0.64 17.16
N VAL A 269 13.47 0.35 16.33
CA VAL A 269 13.14 1.69 16.83
C VAL A 269 12.00 1.62 17.86
N VAL A 270 12.05 2.50 18.86
CA VAL A 270 11.03 2.59 19.92
C VAL A 270 9.62 2.82 19.34
N SER A 271 8.62 2.14 19.90
CA SER A 271 7.21 2.30 19.53
C SER A 271 6.55 3.47 20.26
N SER A 272 5.34 3.88 19.87
CA SER A 272 4.54 4.81 20.68
C SER A 272 4.29 4.30 22.10
N VAL A 273 4.18 2.98 22.31
CA VAL A 273 4.02 2.37 23.63
C VAL A 273 5.24 2.65 24.49
N ASP A 274 6.45 2.46 23.95
CA ASP A 274 7.71 2.71 24.66
C ASP A 274 7.90 4.21 24.96
N CYS A 275 7.63 5.07 23.97
CA CYS A 275 7.72 6.52 24.13
C CYS A 275 6.76 7.00 25.24
N TYR A 276 5.52 6.50 25.25
CA TYR A 276 4.52 6.85 26.27
C TYR A 276 4.93 6.38 27.66
N MET A 277 5.38 5.13 27.78
CA MET A 277 5.86 4.58 29.06
C MET A 277 7.02 5.40 29.61
N LYS A 278 7.98 5.79 28.75
CA LYS A 278 9.15 6.57 29.15
C LYS A 278 8.79 8.00 29.55
N GLN A 279 7.97 8.70 28.76
CA GLN A 279 7.64 10.11 29.01
C GLN A 279 6.76 10.30 30.25
N TYR A 280 5.78 9.43 30.47
CA TYR A 280 4.82 9.56 31.56
C TYR A 280 5.09 8.63 32.74
N ASN A 281 6.21 7.89 32.73
CA ASN A 281 6.55 6.87 33.72
C ASN A 281 5.36 5.92 34.00
N SER A 282 4.71 5.48 32.91
CA SER A 282 3.46 4.73 32.91
C SER A 282 3.71 3.23 32.74
N SER A 283 2.79 2.39 33.22
CA SER A 283 2.80 0.96 32.89
C SER A 283 2.44 0.74 31.41
N ARG A 284 2.87 -0.39 30.83
CA ARG A 284 2.54 -0.78 29.46
C ARG A 284 1.02 -0.87 29.23
N GLN A 285 0.30 -1.50 30.15
CA GLN A 285 -1.16 -1.63 30.08
C GLN A 285 -1.85 -0.26 30.06
N ASN A 286 -1.35 0.70 30.86
CA ASN A 286 -1.91 2.04 30.86
C ASN A 286 -1.53 2.80 29.59
N ALA A 287 -0.30 2.67 29.08
CA ALA A 287 0.11 3.24 27.80
C ALA A 287 -0.80 2.76 26.65
N ILE A 288 -0.97 1.44 26.50
CA ILE A 288 -1.86 0.85 25.49
C ILE A 288 -3.30 1.37 25.62
N LYS A 289 -3.82 1.45 26.84
CA LYS A 289 -5.17 1.97 27.10
C LYS A 289 -5.30 3.43 26.65
N GLU A 290 -4.32 4.29 26.93
CA GLU A 290 -4.36 5.70 26.54
C GLU A 290 -4.19 5.86 25.02
N LEU A 291 -3.32 5.07 24.38
CA LEU A 291 -3.16 5.06 22.92
C LEU A 291 -4.44 4.58 22.20
N TYR A 292 -5.15 3.58 22.73
CA TYR A 292 -6.45 3.18 22.17
C TYR A 292 -7.52 4.27 22.25
N LYS A 293 -7.45 5.20 23.21
CA LYS A 293 -8.36 6.36 23.21
C LYS A 293 -8.09 7.30 22.04
N LEU A 294 -6.83 7.42 21.62
CA LEU A 294 -6.46 8.20 20.43
C LEU A 294 -6.97 7.51 19.16
N VAL A 295 -6.89 6.18 19.09
CA VAL A 295 -7.52 5.39 18.01
C VAL A 295 -9.04 5.61 17.97
N GLU A 296 -9.71 5.55 19.11
CA GLU A 296 -11.16 5.83 19.22
C GLU A 296 -11.49 7.27 18.80
N SER A 297 -10.65 8.24 19.15
CA SER A 297 -10.78 9.62 18.71
C SER A 297 -10.64 9.74 17.19
N GLY A 298 -9.63 9.10 16.60
CA GLY A 298 -9.44 9.08 15.16
C GLY A 298 -10.67 8.54 14.42
N TRP A 299 -11.30 7.49 14.94
CA TRP A 299 -12.55 6.97 14.36
C TRP A 299 -13.71 7.98 14.43
N LYS A 300 -13.82 8.74 15.52
CA LYS A 300 -14.83 9.81 15.65
C LYS A 300 -14.55 10.94 14.65
N ASP A 301 -13.30 11.31 14.47
CA ASP A 301 -12.87 12.33 13.52
C ASP A 301 -13.16 11.92 12.07
N ILE A 302 -12.89 10.66 11.70
CA ILE A 302 -13.27 10.13 10.38
C ILE A 302 -14.78 10.19 10.17
N ASN A 303 -15.57 9.79 11.17
CA ASN A 303 -17.03 9.81 11.09
C ASN A 303 -17.56 11.24 10.91
N GLU A 304 -17.01 12.22 11.64
CA GLU A 304 -17.37 13.63 11.54
C GLU A 304 -17.09 14.18 10.14
N GLU A 305 -15.89 13.91 9.59
CA GLU A 305 -15.50 14.37 8.24
C GLU A 305 -16.32 13.73 7.11
N CYS A 306 -17.03 12.63 7.39
CA CYS A 306 -17.97 11.99 6.46
C CYS A 306 -19.39 12.56 6.52
N LEU A 307 -19.68 13.50 7.42
CA LEU A 307 -20.98 14.16 7.50
C LEU A 307 -21.13 15.27 6.44
N ASN A 308 -22.37 15.54 6.01
CA ASN A 308 -22.64 16.60 5.04
C ASN A 308 -22.65 17.99 5.72
N PRO A 309 -22.14 19.03 5.05
CA PRO A 309 -21.50 19.01 3.73
C PRO A 309 -20.04 18.52 3.78
N THR A 310 -19.65 17.71 2.79
CA THR A 310 -18.29 17.17 2.68
C THR A 310 -17.36 18.09 1.89
N GLN A 311 -16.06 18.13 2.26
CA GLN A 311 -15.06 18.98 1.58
C GLN A 311 -14.71 18.49 0.17
N VAL A 312 -14.78 17.17 -0.06
CA VAL A 312 -14.59 16.52 -1.35
C VAL A 312 -15.68 15.46 -1.55
N PRO A 313 -15.96 15.03 -2.79
CA PRO A 313 -16.95 13.98 -3.03
C PRO A 313 -16.69 12.72 -2.20
N MET A 314 -17.77 12.14 -1.66
CA MET A 314 -17.72 10.98 -0.75
C MET A 314 -16.86 9.81 -1.26
N LYS A 315 -16.80 9.58 -2.58
CA LYS A 315 -15.95 8.53 -3.17
C LYS A 315 -14.46 8.65 -2.82
N PHE A 316 -13.95 9.86 -2.56
CA PHE A 316 -12.58 10.09 -2.12
C PHE A 316 -12.42 9.86 -0.61
N LEU A 317 -13.34 10.38 0.20
CA LEU A 317 -13.39 10.11 1.65
C LEU A 317 -13.48 8.60 1.94
N MET A 318 -14.26 7.87 1.14
CA MET A 318 -14.38 6.42 1.23
C MET A 318 -13.05 5.68 1.05
N ARG A 319 -12.06 6.26 0.36
CA ARG A 319 -10.72 5.64 0.22
C ARG A 319 -9.96 5.72 1.53
N VAL A 320 -10.01 6.90 2.16
CA VAL A 320 -9.40 7.16 3.47
C VAL A 320 -10.05 6.28 4.55
N LEU A 321 -11.39 6.23 4.56
CA LEU A 321 -12.14 5.38 5.47
C LEU A 321 -11.84 3.90 5.27
N ASN A 322 -11.76 3.43 4.02
CA ASN A 322 -11.47 2.03 3.75
C ASN A 322 -10.02 1.65 4.08
N LEU A 323 -9.05 2.57 3.92
CA LEU A 323 -7.71 2.37 4.47
C LEU A 323 -7.78 2.17 5.98
N ALA A 324 -8.45 3.06 6.73
CA ALA A 324 -8.61 2.91 8.18
C ALA A 324 -9.29 1.58 8.57
N ARG A 325 -10.33 1.16 7.84
CA ARG A 325 -10.99 -0.16 8.05
C ARG A 325 -10.05 -1.33 7.82
N MET A 326 -9.08 -1.21 6.93
CA MET A 326 -8.11 -2.27 6.70
C MET A 326 -7.17 -2.46 7.88
N MET A 327 -6.97 -1.45 8.74
CA MET A 327 -6.26 -1.66 10.01
C MET A 327 -7.01 -2.60 10.95
N ASP A 328 -8.34 -2.51 11.03
CA ASP A 328 -9.13 -3.47 11.81
C ASP A 328 -9.07 -4.90 11.24
N VAL A 329 -8.84 -5.05 9.93
CA VAL A 329 -8.72 -6.36 9.30
C VAL A 329 -7.32 -6.94 9.49
N LEU A 330 -6.29 -6.10 9.38
CA LEU A 330 -4.89 -6.53 9.35
C LEU A 330 -4.24 -6.52 10.74
N TYR A 331 -4.65 -5.63 11.65
CA TYR A 331 -3.91 -5.32 12.88
C TYR A 331 -4.77 -5.28 14.16
N LYS A 332 -6.00 -5.82 14.13
CA LYS A 332 -6.87 -5.78 15.31
C LYS A 332 -6.37 -6.61 16.48
N GLU A 333 -5.80 -7.78 16.22
CA GLU A 333 -5.32 -8.71 17.26
C GLU A 333 -3.83 -9.04 17.13
N GLN A 334 -3.29 -8.98 15.92
CA GLN A 334 -1.90 -9.28 15.60
C GLN A 334 -1.54 -8.61 14.28
N ASP A 335 -0.25 -8.45 13.99
CA ASP A 335 0.24 -8.05 12.67
C ASP A 335 0.06 -9.19 11.65
N ASN A 336 -1.07 -9.19 10.96
CA ASN A 336 -1.39 -10.17 9.92
C ASN A 336 -0.70 -9.88 8.58
N TYR A 337 -0.11 -8.69 8.40
CA TYR A 337 0.66 -8.40 7.21
C TYR A 337 2.00 -9.12 7.25
N THR A 338 2.75 -8.94 8.34
CA THR A 338 4.02 -9.66 8.52
C THR A 338 3.77 -11.14 8.83
N HIS A 339 2.78 -11.49 9.66
CA HIS A 339 2.47 -12.86 10.05
C HIS A 339 1.23 -13.39 9.32
N SER A 340 1.30 -13.52 8.00
CA SER A 340 0.16 -13.81 7.12
C SER A 340 -0.40 -15.25 7.15
N GLY A 341 -0.05 -16.01 8.20
CA GLY A 341 -0.69 -17.27 8.52
C GLY A 341 -2.12 -17.10 9.05
N GLY A 342 -2.71 -18.20 9.50
CA GLY A 342 -4.00 -18.18 10.20
C GLY A 342 -5.12 -17.45 9.45
N ILE A 343 -5.71 -16.45 10.09
CA ILE A 343 -6.91 -15.77 9.63
C ILE A 343 -6.70 -15.00 8.31
N MET A 344 -5.49 -14.45 8.09
CA MET A 344 -5.17 -13.73 6.86
C MET A 344 -5.24 -14.64 5.65
N LYS A 345 -4.66 -15.84 5.76
CA LYS A 345 -4.74 -16.88 4.73
C LYS A 345 -6.18 -17.27 4.43
N ASP A 346 -7.03 -17.33 5.45
CA ASP A 346 -8.45 -17.66 5.29
C ASP A 346 -9.22 -16.54 4.58
N TYR A 347 -8.95 -15.27 4.89
CA TYR A 347 -9.51 -14.13 4.18
C TYR A 347 -9.08 -14.08 2.70
N ILE A 348 -7.80 -14.28 2.42
CA ILE A 348 -7.26 -14.33 1.05
C ILE A 348 -7.92 -15.48 0.29
N LYS A 349 -8.02 -16.67 0.88
CA LYS A 349 -8.68 -17.81 0.24
C LYS A 349 -10.14 -17.53 -0.04
N ALA A 350 -10.87 -16.98 0.92
CA ALA A 350 -12.28 -16.66 0.77
C ALA A 350 -12.53 -15.66 -0.37
N LEU A 351 -11.65 -14.68 -0.52
CA LEU A 351 -11.84 -13.58 -1.49
C LEU A 351 -11.26 -13.87 -2.88
N LEU A 352 -10.10 -14.53 -2.96
CA LEU A 352 -9.31 -14.62 -4.19
C LEU A 352 -9.19 -16.05 -4.74
N VAL A 353 -9.52 -17.08 -3.96
CA VAL A 353 -9.34 -18.49 -4.36
C VAL A 353 -10.67 -19.23 -4.45
N ASN A 354 -11.49 -19.15 -3.41
CA ASN A 354 -12.72 -19.90 -3.30
C ASN A 354 -13.82 -19.25 -4.14
N LYS A 355 -14.47 -20.05 -5.00
CA LYS A 355 -15.65 -19.61 -5.74
C LYS A 355 -16.86 -19.61 -4.80
N VAL A 356 -17.65 -18.55 -4.81
CA VAL A 356 -18.97 -18.56 -4.17
C VAL A 356 -19.84 -19.57 -4.91
N PRO A 357 -20.39 -20.60 -4.24
CA PRO A 357 -21.27 -21.56 -4.88
C PRO A 357 -22.49 -20.83 -5.45
N LEU A 358 -22.72 -20.95 -6.75
CA LEU A 358 -23.96 -20.50 -7.37
C LEU A 358 -25.05 -21.50 -6.97
N GLN A 359 -25.81 -21.21 -5.91
CA GLN A 359 -27.09 -21.88 -5.70
C GLN A 359 -28.05 -21.36 -6.77
N ILE A 360 -28.14 -22.08 -7.88
CA ILE A 360 -29.22 -21.93 -8.85
C ILE A 360 -30.36 -22.79 -8.32
N SER A 361 -31.30 -22.17 -7.60
CA SER A 361 -32.61 -22.77 -7.29
C SER A 361 -33.59 -22.53 -8.43
#